data_AF-A0AAW3Q0N4-F1
#
_entry.id   AF-A0AAW3Q0N4-F1
#
_cell.length_a   1.000
_cell.length_b   1.000
_cell.length_c   1.000
_cell.angle_alpha   90.00
_cell.angle_beta   90.00
_cell.angle_gamma   90.00
#
_symmetry.space_group_name_H-M   'P 1'
#
loop_
_entity.id
_entity.type
_entity.pdbx_description
1 polymer ?
#
loop_
_entity_poly.entity_id
_entity_poly.type
_entity_poly.pdbx_seq_one_letter_code
_entity_poly.pdbx_strand_id
1 'polypeptide(L)'
;MDLRPGIGLTHRGYTLARAAEPNPETKDGLDAIHVPRSFSLFDTRVIGNGTESFWIRFALYTLAPDGETQKFHSYYEWDPTITTLAL
;
A
#
# COMPACT_ATOMS: atom_id res chain seq x y z
N MET A 1 11.85 5.70 19.49
CA MET A 1 12.08 6.12 18.10
C MET A 1 13.57 5.94 17.85
N ASP A 2 13.98 4.81 17.29
CA ASP A 2 15.40 4.54 17.01
C ASP A 2 15.81 5.39 15.79
N LEU A 3 16.79 6.28 16.00
CA LEU A 3 17.18 7.36 15.08
C LEU A 3 18.44 6.97 14.30
N ARG A 4 18.47 5.78 13.70
CA ARG A 4 19.58 5.42 12.79
C ARG A 4 19.34 6.06 11.42
N PRO A 5 20.25 6.93 10.93
CA PRO A 5 20.10 7.55 9.61
C PRO A 5 20.05 6.46 8.52
N GLY A 6 18.97 6.45 7.72
CA GLY A 6 18.81 5.52 6.59
C GLY A 6 18.16 4.17 6.91
N ILE A 7 17.73 3.94 8.16
CA ILE A 7 16.98 2.76 8.58
C ILE A 7 15.67 3.25 9.20
N GLY A 8 14.70 3.59 8.35
CA GLY A 8 13.41 4.08 8.79
C GLY A 8 12.32 3.68 7.80
N LEU A 9 11.10 3.54 8.30
CA LEU A 9 9.93 3.39 7.45
C LEU A 9 9.80 4.64 6.59
N THR A 10 9.88 4.47 5.27
CA THR A 10 9.65 5.55 4.32
C THR A 10 8.25 5.41 3.75
N HIS A 11 7.54 6.54 3.63
CA HIS A 11 6.28 6.63 2.91
C HIS A 11 6.49 7.48 1.67
N ARG A 12 6.13 6.94 0.50
CA ARG A 12 6.23 7.67 -0.77
C ARG A 12 5.08 7.33 -1.69
N GLY A 13 4.66 8.33 -2.48
CA GLY A 13 3.83 8.10 -3.65
C GLY A 13 4.64 7.35 -4.71
N TYR A 14 4.09 6.26 -5.22
CA TYR A 14 4.66 5.45 -6.28
C TYR A 14 3.74 5.54 -7.50
N THR A 15 4.20 6.22 -8.55
CA THR A 15 3.40 6.44 -9.76
C THR A 15 3.92 5.57 -10.90
N LEU A 16 3.03 4.75 -11.46
CA LEU A 16 3.27 4.00 -12.68
C LEU A 16 2.65 4.76 -13.85
N ALA A 17 3.44 5.08 -14.87
CA ALA A 17 2.93 5.71 -16.09
C ALA A 17 2.07 4.76 -16.94
N ARG A 18 2.17 3.44 -16.69
CA ARG A 18 1.56 2.36 -17.49
C ARG A 18 1.09 1.21 -16.59
N ALA A 19 0.26 1.49 -15.59
CA ALA A 19 -0.38 0.44 -14.80
C ALA A 19 -1.38 -0.33 -15.66
N ALA A 20 -1.39 -1.66 -15.57
CA ALA A 20 -2.33 -2.50 -16.28
C ALA A 20 -3.73 -2.40 -15.64
N GLU A 21 -4.75 -2.21 -16.46
CA GLU A 21 -6.16 -2.27 -16.08
C GLU A 21 -6.95 -3.13 -17.07
N PRO A 22 -8.06 -3.77 -16.63
CA PRO A 22 -8.96 -4.47 -17.54
C PRO A 22 -9.44 -3.55 -18.66
N ASN A 23 -9.48 -4.06 -19.89
CA ASN A 23 -10.00 -3.33 -21.03
C ASN A 23 -11.54 -3.24 -20.95
N PRO A 24 -12.13 -2.04 -20.80
CA PRO A 24 -13.59 -1.90 -20.71
C PRO A 24 -14.30 -2.20 -22.04
N GLU A 25 -13.58 -2.23 -23.16
CA GLU A 25 -14.13 -2.50 -24.50
C GLU A 25 -14.26 -4.01 -24.81
N THR A 26 -13.74 -4.88 -23.94
CA THR A 26 -13.85 -6.33 -24.11
C THR A 26 -14.60 -6.97 -22.95
N LYS A 27 -15.31 -8.07 -23.24
CA LYS A 27 -16.15 -8.74 -22.23
C LYS A 27 -15.33 -9.44 -21.14
N ASP A 28 -14.09 -9.80 -21.45
CA ASP A 28 -13.17 -10.51 -20.56
C ASP A 28 -12.07 -9.60 -19.98
N GLY A 29 -12.04 -8.32 -20.39
CA GLY A 29 -11.03 -7.36 -19.94
C GLY A 29 -9.67 -7.55 -20.60
N LEU A 30 -9.53 -8.43 -21.60
CA LEU A 30 -8.28 -8.71 -22.29
C LEU A 30 -8.19 -8.02 -23.67
N ASP A 31 -7.00 -7.71 -24.17
CA ASP A 31 -5.77 -7.59 -23.37
C ASP A 31 -5.83 -6.32 -22.50
N ALA A 32 -5.13 -6.33 -21.37
CA ALA A 32 -5.13 -5.19 -20.45
C ALA A 32 -4.67 -3.89 -21.13
N ILE A 33 -5.35 -2.79 -20.81
CA ILE A 33 -4.94 -1.45 -21.20
C ILE A 33 -3.93 -0.89 -20.19
N HIS A 34 -3.17 0.13 -20.59
CA HIS A 34 -2.12 0.72 -19.76
C HIS A 34 -2.44 2.19 -19.47
N VAL A 35 -2.66 2.51 -18.20
CA VAL A 35 -3.05 3.86 -17.76
C VAL A 35 -2.18 4.36 -16.61
N PRO A 36 -1.98 5.68 -16.46
CA PRO A 36 -1.26 6.23 -15.32
C PRO A 36 -2.01 6.01 -14.00
N ARG A 37 -1.32 5.46 -12.99
CA ARG A 37 -1.85 5.28 -11.62
C ARG A 37 -0.82 5.54 -10.55
N SER A 38 -1.30 6.01 -9.40
CA SER A 38 -0.49 6.28 -8.21
C SER A 38 -0.90 5.37 -7.06
N PHE A 39 0.10 4.89 -6.33
CA PHE A 39 -0.02 4.01 -5.18
C PHE A 39 0.72 4.63 -3.99
N SER A 40 0.32 4.30 -2.77
CA SER A 40 1.12 4.63 -1.57
C SER A 40 2.01 3.44 -1.24
N LEU A 41 3.31 3.67 -1.17
CA LEU A 41 4.29 2.65 -0.80
C LEU A 41 4.90 2.99 0.56
N PHE A 42 4.90 2.00 1.44
CA PHE A 42 5.61 2.00 2.71
C PHE A 42 6.72 0.96 2.63
N ASP A 43 7.98 1.39 2.69
CA ASP A 43 9.12 0.49 2.58
C ASP A 43 10.20 0.80 3.63
N THR A 44 10.86 -0.27 4.07
CA THR A 44 11.99 -0.24 5.02
C THR A 44 12.95 -1.37 4.68
N ARG A 45 14.14 -1.35 5.28
CA ARG A 45 15.18 -2.37 5.07
C ARG A 45 15.32 -3.25 6.31
N VAL A 46 15.38 -4.57 6.10
CA VAL A 46 15.78 -5.51 7.15
C VAL A 46 17.25 -5.28 7.48
N ILE A 47 17.55 -4.96 8.74
CA ILE A 47 18.91 -4.68 9.22
C ILE A 47 19.50 -5.80 10.10
N GLY A 48 18.68 -6.78 10.44
CA GLY A 48 19.05 -7.93 11.25
C GLY A 48 17.87 -8.87 11.38
N ASN A 49 18.14 -10.08 11.86
CA ASN A 49 17.11 -11.04 12.23
C ASN A 49 16.55 -10.71 13.62
N GLY A 50 15.28 -11.02 13.84
CA GLY A 50 14.60 -10.77 15.10
C GLY A 50 13.12 -10.52 14.93
N THR A 51 12.47 -10.16 16.05
CA THR A 51 11.04 -9.87 16.13
C THR A 51 10.84 -8.44 16.56
N GLU A 52 10.04 -7.68 15.81
CA GLU A 52 9.74 -6.27 16.08
C GLU A 52 8.24 -5.99 15.91
N SER A 53 7.68 -5.18 16.81
CA SER A 53 6.30 -4.71 16.74
C SER A 53 6.24 -3.35 16.04
N PHE A 54 5.27 -3.18 15.16
CA PHE A 54 5.07 -1.95 14.38
C PHE A 54 3.68 -1.36 14.65
N TRP A 55 3.52 -0.06 14.41
CA TRP A 55 2.22 0.58 14.30
C TRP A 55 1.93 0.89 12.84
N ILE A 56 0.86 0.29 12.29
CA ILE A 56 0.35 0.58 10.96
C ILE A 56 -0.93 1.40 11.10
N ARG A 57 -0.90 2.64 10.61
CA ARG A 57 -2.05 3.55 10.59
C ARG A 57 -2.53 3.75 9.17
N PHE A 58 -3.83 3.63 8.94
CA PHE A 58 -4.41 3.75 7.61
C PHE A 58 -5.78 4.43 7.64
N ALA A 59 -6.12 5.09 6.54
CA ALA A 59 -7.46 5.63 6.29
C ALA A 59 -8.33 4.52 5.69
N LEU A 60 -9.52 4.33 6.25
CA LEU A 60 -10.55 3.47 5.68
C LEU A 60 -11.52 4.31 4.85
N TYR A 61 -11.83 3.84 3.65
CA TYR A 61 -12.85 4.40 2.78
C TYR A 61 -13.96 3.36 2.57
N THR A 62 -15.21 3.79 2.61
CA THR A 62 -16.40 2.96 2.38
C THR A 62 -17.05 3.32 1.05
N LEU A 63 -17.73 2.36 0.42
CA LEU A 63 -18.51 2.62 -0.80
C LEU A 63 -19.73 3.49 -0.47
N ALA A 64 -19.93 4.56 -1.22
CA ALA A 64 -21.11 5.42 -1.10
C ALA A 64 -22.36 4.74 -1.71
N PRO A 65 -23.57 5.24 -1.42
CA PRO A 65 -24.81 4.65 -1.93
C PRO A 65 -24.95 4.67 -3.47
N ASP A 66 -24.16 5.48 -4.17
CA ASP A 66 -24.11 5.49 -5.64
C ASP A 66 -23.44 4.24 -6.22
N GLY A 67 -22.79 3.43 -5.39
CA GLY A 67 -22.10 2.21 -5.82
C GLY A 67 -20.76 2.45 -6.51
N GLU A 68 -20.29 3.70 -6.59
CA GLU A 68 -19.09 4.06 -7.37
C GLU A 68 -18.08 4.89 -6.55
N THR A 69 -18.57 5.80 -5.70
CA THR A 69 -17.70 6.75 -4.98
C THR A 69 -17.16 6.15 -3.69
N GLN A 70 -15.85 6.25 -3.48
CA GLN A 70 -15.24 5.96 -2.18
C GLN A 70 -15.30 7.18 -1.26
N LYS A 71 -15.92 7.02 -0.08
CA LYS A 71 -16.03 8.08 0.93
C LYS A 71 -15.12 7.78 2.12
N PHE A 72 -14.34 8.77 2.55
CA PHE A 72 -13.56 8.66 3.78
C PHE A 72 -14.46 8.32 4.97
N HIS A 73 -14.09 7.29 5.72
CA HIS A 73 -14.84 6.81 6.88
C HIS A 73 -14.17 7.22 8.19
N SER A 74 -12.96 6.69 8.44
CA SER A 74 -12.18 6.99 9.65
C SER A 74 -10.73 6.53 9.48
N TYR A 75 -9.87 6.92 10.42
CA TYR A 75 -8.55 6.34 10.60
C TYR A 75 -8.60 5.16 11.58
N TYR A 76 -7.78 4.15 11.31
CA TYR A 76 -7.58 2.99 12.17
C TYR A 76 -6.09 2.73 12.39
N GLU A 77 -5.80 1.94 13.42
CA GLU A 77 -4.46 1.47 13.75
C GLU A 77 -4.47 -0.05 13.92
N TRP A 78 -3.39 -0.68 13.48
CA TRP A 78 -3.08 -2.09 13.71
C TRP A 78 -1.66 -2.21 14.23
N ASP A 79 -1.44 -3.15 15.16
CA ASP A 79 -0.20 -3.38 15.89
C ASP A 79 0.44 -4.75 15.55
N PRO A 80 0.90 -4.98 14.29
CA PRO A 80 1.52 -6.24 13.94
C PRO A 80 2.85 -6.45 14.65
N THR A 81 3.16 -7.72 14.90
CA THR A 81 4.50 -8.18 15.25
C THR A 81 5.08 -8.98 14.08
N ILE A 82 6.21 -8.53 13.56
CA ILE A 82 6.87 -9.10 12.38
C ILE A 82 8.18 -9.73 12.81
N THR A 83 8.42 -10.98 12.37
CA THR A 83 9.66 -11.71 12.61
C THR A 83 10.42 -11.89 11.32
N THR A 84 11.71 -11.56 11.33
CA THR A 84 12.67 -11.83 10.25
C THR A 84 13.65 -12.90 10.69
N LEU A 85 13.83 -13.91 9.84
CA LEU A 85 14.74 -15.03 10.09
C LEU A 85 16.01 -14.86 9.24
N ALA A 86 17.14 -15.34 9.75
CA ALA A 86 18.34 -15.48 8.93
C ALA A 86 18.10 -16.63 7.92
N LEU A 87 18.40 -16.37 6.64
CA LEU A 87 18.48 -17.40 5.61
C LEU A 87 19.80 -18.16 5.73
#